data_AF-A0A976DIE2-F1
#
_entry.id   AF-A0A976DIE2-F1
#
_cell.length_a   1.000
_cell.length_b   1.000
_cell.length_c   1.000
_cell.angle_alpha   90.00
_cell.angle_beta   90.00
_cell.angle_gamma   90.00
#
_symmetry.space_group_name_H-M   'P 1'
#
loop_
_entity.id
_entity.type
_entity.pdbx_description
1 polymer ?
#
loop_
_entity_poly.entity_id
_entity_poly.type
_entity_poly.pdbx_seq_one_letter_code
_entity_poly.pdbx_strand_id
1 'polypeptide(L)'
;MTADSAPTIARLFINEPTRHNALAVNTDHVRFDFSKQLQAYSGITSALHALEARGLVQRITALSAGAKINTTEGREVTHMLLRHAALSAQHDAARKLADRIASGAISTIINLGIGGSDLGLRLVDDAFRAAEISQRVALRFCTGLDPAEWREAVADLNPETTAFVLASKSFSTLETLTTGARARQWLGAYATTNLFATTTAPSKAIGIGVSAENIAAFDESVGGRYSVWSAVNLPIRVAYGNAAVDALLAGAASMDQHFCNTPLPANAPVLAALARHFNRNQRQLSNHVVVPYAWGLRKLAEYLQQLVMESNGKRVDIDTGAAITTDPCSAVWGTVGTAAQHAYFQWLHQHPVGAAVDIIAVKPSADSGSVALFENAAAQSRALAFGHAPDAADPLLAHKTSPGNRPNNFIALPSLAPESIGALLAFYEASVFVEAFIAGINPFDQYGVEFGKVLAKQIANGEMGDMDASTKALLAWSRQ
;
A
#
# COMPACT_ATOMS: atom_id res chain seq x y z
N MET A 1 -22.92 -19.92 26.86
CA MET A 1 -22.34 -20.72 25.77
C MET A 1 -21.04 -21.30 26.27
N THR A 2 -20.96 -22.61 26.42
CA THR A 2 -19.71 -23.30 26.79
C THR A 2 -18.64 -23.03 25.74
N ALA A 3 -17.37 -22.97 26.13
CA ALA A 3 -16.23 -22.59 25.29
C ALA A 3 -15.94 -23.53 24.09
N ASP A 4 -16.88 -24.40 23.73
CA ASP A 4 -16.76 -25.48 22.74
C ASP A 4 -17.62 -25.24 21.47
N SER A 5 -18.04 -23.99 21.23
CA SER A 5 -18.99 -23.66 20.14
C SER A 5 -18.48 -22.65 19.10
N ALA A 6 -17.19 -22.31 19.08
CA ALA A 6 -16.62 -21.49 18.01
C ALA A 6 -16.27 -22.37 16.79
N PRO A 7 -16.80 -22.10 15.59
CA PRO A 7 -16.51 -22.92 14.42
C PRO A 7 -15.02 -22.86 14.06
N THR A 8 -14.42 -24.01 13.73
CA THR A 8 -13.08 -24.09 13.14
C THR A 8 -13.16 -23.98 11.63
N ILE A 9 -12.09 -23.53 10.97
CA ILE A 9 -12.00 -23.51 9.49
C ILE A 9 -12.30 -24.91 8.94
N ALA A 10 -11.70 -25.96 9.52
CA ALA A 10 -11.98 -27.34 9.12
C ALA A 10 -13.46 -27.70 9.19
N ARG A 11 -14.17 -27.31 10.26
CA ARG A 11 -15.60 -27.57 10.42
C ARG A 11 -16.45 -26.75 9.45
N LEU A 12 -16.05 -25.52 9.13
CA LEU A 12 -16.72 -24.71 8.12
C LEU A 12 -16.65 -25.39 6.74
N PHE A 13 -15.50 -25.92 6.33
CA PHE A 13 -15.38 -26.66 5.06
C PHE A 13 -16.25 -27.93 5.01
N ILE A 14 -16.47 -28.60 6.15
CA ILE A 14 -17.36 -29.77 6.24
C ILE A 14 -18.83 -29.35 6.16
N ASN A 15 -19.21 -28.32 6.90
CA ASN A 15 -20.60 -27.88 7.01
C ASN A 15 -21.08 -27.07 5.80
N GLU A 16 -20.15 -26.44 5.09
CA GLU A 16 -20.39 -25.59 3.92
C GLU A 16 -19.58 -26.13 2.73
N PRO A 17 -19.97 -27.26 2.11
CA PRO A 17 -19.17 -27.93 1.08
C PRO A 17 -18.92 -27.07 -0.18
N THR A 18 -19.76 -26.05 -0.42
CA THR A 18 -19.61 -25.10 -1.53
C THR A 18 -18.83 -23.84 -1.14
N ARG A 19 -18.29 -23.76 0.09
CA ARG A 19 -17.63 -22.57 0.64
C ARG A 19 -16.51 -22.03 -0.22
N HIS A 20 -15.70 -22.90 -0.82
CA HIS A 20 -14.63 -22.45 -1.73
C HIS A 20 -15.22 -21.66 -2.91
N ASN A 21 -16.22 -22.21 -3.58
CA ASN A 21 -16.83 -21.55 -4.74
C ASN A 21 -17.57 -20.27 -4.35
N ALA A 22 -18.18 -20.24 -3.16
CA ALA A 22 -18.90 -19.08 -2.66
C ALA A 22 -17.98 -17.91 -2.22
N LEU A 23 -16.74 -18.21 -1.83
CA LEU A 23 -15.77 -17.23 -1.31
C LEU A 23 -14.53 -17.08 -2.19
N ALA A 24 -14.56 -17.64 -3.39
CA ALA A 24 -13.57 -17.41 -4.43
C ALA A 24 -14.10 -16.36 -5.42
N VAL A 25 -13.28 -15.36 -5.72
CA VAL A 25 -13.60 -14.31 -6.69
C VAL A 25 -12.51 -14.29 -7.74
N ASN A 26 -12.89 -14.33 -9.03
CA ASN A 26 -11.96 -14.18 -10.14
C ASN A 26 -12.26 -12.86 -10.83
N THR A 27 -11.25 -12.01 -10.98
CA THR A 27 -11.28 -10.86 -11.89
C THR A 27 -10.34 -11.14 -13.07
N ASP A 28 -10.28 -10.22 -14.03
CA ASP A 28 -9.41 -10.35 -15.21
C ASP A 28 -7.91 -10.48 -14.85
N HIS A 29 -7.52 -9.92 -13.71
CA HIS A 29 -6.11 -9.75 -13.35
C HIS A 29 -5.73 -10.33 -11.99
N VAL A 30 -6.71 -10.72 -11.16
CA VAL A 30 -6.44 -11.28 -9.82
C VAL A 30 -7.49 -12.33 -9.46
N ARG A 31 -7.03 -13.44 -8.88
CA ARG A 31 -7.89 -14.44 -8.25
C ARG A 31 -7.77 -14.34 -6.74
N PHE A 32 -8.90 -14.35 -6.05
CA PHE A 32 -9.00 -14.31 -4.60
C PHE A 32 -9.65 -15.58 -4.09
N ASP A 33 -9.13 -16.10 -2.98
CA ASP A 33 -9.74 -17.17 -2.19
C ASP A 33 -9.83 -16.72 -0.72
N PHE A 34 -11.05 -16.38 -0.30
CA PHE A 34 -11.39 -15.98 1.07
C PHE A 34 -11.96 -17.16 1.88
N SER A 35 -11.90 -18.39 1.37
CA SER A 35 -12.58 -19.54 1.99
C SER A 35 -11.95 -19.99 3.32
N LYS A 36 -10.67 -19.67 3.57
CA LYS A 36 -9.94 -20.03 4.79
C LYS A 36 -10.07 -18.95 5.89
N GLN A 37 -11.21 -18.28 5.92
CA GLN A 37 -11.61 -17.36 6.99
C GLN A 37 -12.47 -18.07 8.05
N LEU A 38 -12.52 -17.49 9.24
CA LEU A 38 -13.19 -18.02 10.44
C LEU A 38 -14.65 -17.59 10.60
N GLN A 39 -15.23 -17.02 9.55
CA GLN A 39 -16.61 -16.54 9.53
C GLN A 39 -17.48 -17.50 8.71
N ALA A 40 -18.56 -18.01 9.30
CA ALA A 40 -19.55 -18.83 8.60
C ALA A 40 -20.28 -18.01 7.51
N TYR A 41 -20.77 -18.67 6.47
CA TYR A 41 -21.47 -18.02 5.35
C TYR A 41 -22.63 -17.16 5.82
N SER A 42 -23.44 -17.66 6.76
CA SER A 42 -24.56 -16.90 7.35
C SER A 42 -24.11 -15.58 7.99
N GLY A 43 -22.98 -15.60 8.71
CA GLY A 43 -22.40 -14.40 9.32
C GLY A 43 -21.88 -13.40 8.29
N ILE A 44 -21.33 -13.89 7.16
CA ILE A 44 -20.91 -13.04 6.03
C ILE A 44 -22.15 -12.40 5.40
N THR A 45 -23.19 -13.17 5.09
CA THR A 45 -24.44 -12.67 4.50
C THR A 45 -25.11 -11.62 5.39
N SER A 46 -25.23 -11.87 6.70
CA SER A 46 -25.78 -10.89 7.63
C SER A 46 -24.96 -9.59 7.67
N ALA A 47 -23.62 -9.69 7.66
CA ALA A 47 -22.76 -8.51 7.62
C ALA A 47 -22.94 -7.72 6.30
N LEU A 48 -23.03 -8.41 5.15
CA LEU A 48 -23.25 -7.78 3.85
C LEU A 48 -24.60 -7.02 3.82
N HIS A 49 -25.68 -7.63 4.29
CA HIS A 49 -26.98 -6.95 4.41
C HIS A 49 -26.91 -5.72 5.32
N ALA A 50 -26.17 -5.80 6.43
CA ALA A 50 -25.98 -4.67 7.33
C ALA A 50 -25.21 -3.53 6.66
N LEU A 51 -24.17 -3.82 5.85
CA LEU A 51 -23.43 -2.81 5.11
C LEU A 51 -24.27 -2.16 4.00
N GLU A 52 -25.07 -2.96 3.30
CA GLU A 52 -26.02 -2.45 2.31
C GLU A 52 -27.06 -1.52 2.96
N ALA A 53 -27.66 -1.94 4.08
CA ALA A 53 -28.62 -1.13 4.82
C ALA A 53 -28.02 0.17 5.39
N ARG A 54 -26.71 0.17 5.71
CA ARG A 54 -25.97 1.37 6.13
C ARG A 54 -25.56 2.29 4.96
N GLY A 55 -25.81 1.87 3.73
CA GLY A 55 -25.57 2.68 2.54
C GLY A 55 -24.17 2.54 1.92
N LEU A 56 -23.53 1.37 2.05
CA LEU A 56 -22.19 1.13 1.46
C LEU A 56 -22.18 1.39 -0.04
N VAL A 57 -23.19 0.93 -0.78
CA VAL A 57 -23.25 1.10 -2.26
C VAL A 57 -23.23 2.58 -2.63
N GLN A 58 -23.97 3.42 -1.92
CA GLN A 58 -24.02 4.87 -2.14
C GLN A 58 -22.67 5.52 -1.82
N ARG A 59 -21.97 5.05 -0.78
CA ARG A 59 -20.62 5.52 -0.44
C ARG A 59 -19.60 5.13 -1.50
N ILE A 60 -19.70 3.93 -2.07
CA ILE A 60 -18.87 3.48 -3.22
C ILE A 60 -19.12 4.39 -4.42
N THR A 61 -20.39 4.65 -4.78
CA THR A 61 -20.74 5.57 -5.87
C THR A 61 -20.18 6.98 -5.64
N ALA A 62 -20.23 7.48 -4.39
CA ALA A 62 -19.69 8.80 -4.06
C ALA A 62 -18.16 8.85 -4.24
N LEU A 63 -17.44 7.81 -3.82
CA LEU A 63 -16.00 7.69 -4.03
C LEU A 63 -15.67 7.64 -5.52
N SER A 64 -16.35 6.78 -6.29
CA SER A 64 -16.08 6.63 -7.73
C SER A 64 -16.39 7.90 -8.53
N ALA A 65 -17.32 8.72 -8.05
CA ALA A 65 -17.67 10.02 -8.65
C ALA A 65 -16.71 11.16 -8.26
N GLY A 66 -15.70 10.91 -7.41
CA GLY A 66 -14.79 11.95 -6.94
C GLY A 66 -15.40 12.89 -5.90
N ALA A 67 -16.48 12.50 -5.23
CA ALA A 67 -17.23 13.39 -4.35
C ALA A 67 -16.40 13.87 -3.15
N LYS A 68 -16.88 14.95 -2.52
CA LYS A 68 -16.30 15.58 -1.33
C LYS A 68 -16.54 14.77 -0.06
N ILE A 69 -16.00 13.54 -0.01
CA ILE A 69 -16.17 12.59 1.09
C ILE A 69 -15.05 12.66 2.13
N ASN A 70 -13.98 13.40 1.88
CA ASN A 70 -13.03 13.80 2.91
C ASN A 70 -13.60 15.02 3.65
N THR A 71 -14.53 14.77 4.57
CA THR A 71 -15.35 15.81 5.21
C THR A 71 -14.56 16.69 6.18
N THR A 72 -13.55 16.14 6.85
CA THR A 72 -12.75 16.87 7.85
C THR A 72 -11.82 17.91 7.21
N GLU A 73 -11.39 17.70 5.97
CA GLU A 73 -10.63 18.68 5.19
C GLU A 73 -11.50 19.40 4.15
N GLY A 74 -12.76 18.99 3.98
CA GLY A 74 -13.65 19.51 2.96
C GLY A 74 -13.12 19.30 1.54
N ARG A 75 -12.59 18.11 1.22
CA ARG A 75 -11.94 17.81 -0.07
C ARG A 75 -12.63 16.69 -0.85
N GLU A 76 -12.56 16.80 -2.17
CA GLU A 76 -12.84 15.72 -3.11
C GLU A 76 -11.80 14.60 -2.97
N VAL A 77 -12.17 13.40 -3.41
CA VAL A 77 -11.30 12.21 -3.38
C VAL A 77 -11.32 11.56 -4.75
N THR A 78 -10.28 11.78 -5.55
CA THR A 78 -10.34 11.54 -7.02
C THR A 78 -9.37 10.46 -7.52
N HIS A 79 -8.72 9.69 -6.65
CA HIS A 79 -7.69 8.73 -7.05
C HIS A 79 -8.17 7.62 -7.99
N MET A 80 -9.47 7.25 -7.97
CA MET A 80 -10.08 6.34 -8.95
C MET A 80 -10.27 7.02 -10.31
N LEU A 81 -10.65 8.31 -10.33
CA LEU A 81 -10.84 9.07 -11.57
C LEU A 81 -9.54 9.17 -12.38
N LEU A 82 -8.38 9.16 -11.71
CA LEU A 82 -7.06 9.15 -12.35
C LEU A 82 -6.79 7.89 -13.18
N ARG A 83 -7.62 6.83 -13.09
CA ARG A 83 -7.38 5.54 -13.76
C ARG A 83 -8.46 5.20 -14.80
N HIS A 84 -9.69 5.70 -14.61
CA HIS A 84 -10.83 5.39 -15.49
C HIS A 84 -10.96 6.29 -16.71
N ALA A 85 -10.75 7.58 -16.51
CA ALA A 85 -10.70 8.53 -17.59
C ALA A 85 -9.23 8.89 -17.74
N ALA A 86 -8.74 8.96 -18.97
CA ALA A 86 -7.66 9.89 -19.23
C ALA A 86 -8.18 11.28 -18.80
N LEU A 87 -8.01 11.66 -17.53
CA LEU A 87 -7.96 13.04 -17.09
C LEU A 87 -6.72 13.61 -17.76
N SER A 88 -6.87 13.87 -19.07
CA SER A 88 -5.79 13.86 -20.02
C SER A 88 -4.78 14.92 -19.65
N ALA A 89 -5.20 16.09 -19.17
CA ALA A 89 -4.29 17.18 -18.83
C ALA A 89 -3.21 16.81 -17.77
N GLN A 90 -3.57 16.16 -16.65
CA GLN A 90 -2.60 15.83 -15.60
C GLN A 90 -1.62 14.73 -16.05
N HIS A 91 -2.15 13.71 -16.74
CA HIS A 91 -1.31 12.65 -17.31
C HIS A 91 -0.51 13.14 -18.50
N ASP A 92 -1.03 14.02 -19.34
CA ASP A 92 -0.39 14.53 -20.54
C ASP A 92 0.86 15.33 -20.21
N ALA A 93 0.82 16.16 -19.15
CA ALA A 93 1.99 16.88 -18.69
C ALA A 93 3.11 15.90 -18.26
N ALA A 94 2.78 14.92 -17.42
CA ALA A 94 3.73 13.90 -16.97
C ALA A 94 4.24 13.01 -18.12
N ARG A 95 3.36 12.64 -19.08
CA ARG A 95 3.69 11.82 -20.25
C ARG A 95 4.67 12.54 -21.18
N LYS A 96 4.36 13.78 -21.55
CA LYS A 96 5.24 14.64 -22.38
C LYS A 96 6.58 14.86 -21.70
N LEU A 97 6.57 15.13 -20.40
CA LEU A 97 7.79 15.32 -19.63
C LEU A 97 8.62 14.02 -19.59
N ALA A 98 7.99 12.88 -19.38
CA ALA A 98 8.68 11.58 -19.38
C ALA A 98 9.35 11.27 -20.71
N ASP A 99 8.66 11.50 -21.84
CA ASP A 99 9.22 11.25 -23.17
C ASP A 99 10.33 12.25 -23.52
N ARG A 100 10.23 13.50 -23.05
CA ARG A 100 11.31 14.49 -23.18
C ARG A 100 12.55 14.09 -22.40
N ILE A 101 12.39 13.65 -21.14
CA ILE A 101 13.51 13.22 -20.30
C ILE A 101 14.18 11.98 -20.91
N ALA A 102 13.38 10.96 -21.27
CA ALA A 102 13.89 9.69 -21.77
C ALA A 102 14.50 9.75 -23.17
N SER A 103 14.16 10.77 -23.98
CA SER A 103 14.80 10.99 -25.29
C SER A 103 16.07 11.84 -25.22
N GLY A 104 16.37 12.43 -24.06
CA GLY A 104 17.59 13.21 -23.81
C GLY A 104 18.79 12.35 -23.42
N ALA A 105 19.83 13.02 -22.89
CA ALA A 105 21.06 12.37 -22.43
C ALA A 105 20.96 11.76 -21.01
N ILE A 106 19.77 11.74 -20.40
CA ILE A 106 19.57 11.27 -19.04
C ILE A 106 19.61 9.74 -19.00
N SER A 107 20.59 9.19 -18.28
CA SER A 107 20.77 7.76 -18.06
C SER A 107 20.26 7.29 -16.70
N THR A 108 20.20 8.20 -15.72
CA THR A 108 19.67 7.92 -14.37
C THR A 108 18.72 9.01 -13.91
N ILE A 109 17.61 8.62 -13.29
CA ILE A 109 16.67 9.51 -12.62
C ILE A 109 16.55 9.14 -11.15
N ILE A 110 16.57 10.14 -10.27
CA ILE A 110 16.43 9.97 -8.82
C ILE A 110 15.13 10.61 -8.34
N ASN A 111 14.25 9.80 -7.75
CA ASN A 111 13.07 10.30 -7.05
C ASN A 111 13.44 10.82 -5.66
N LEU A 112 13.09 12.07 -5.38
CA LEU A 112 13.25 12.73 -4.09
C LEU A 112 11.87 12.91 -3.44
N GLY A 113 11.45 11.92 -2.66
CA GLY A 113 10.12 11.90 -2.04
C GLY A 113 10.07 10.96 -0.85
N ILE A 114 9.10 11.17 0.05
CA ILE A 114 8.90 10.32 1.24
C ILE A 114 7.44 9.92 1.37
N GLY A 115 7.19 8.76 2.00
CA GLY A 115 5.85 8.23 2.21
C GLY A 115 5.12 8.03 0.89
N GLY A 116 4.01 8.75 0.70
CA GLY A 116 3.14 8.57 -0.47
C GLY A 116 3.81 8.92 -1.80
N SER A 117 4.85 9.75 -1.76
CA SER A 117 5.65 10.16 -2.92
C SER A 117 6.82 9.21 -3.22
N ASP A 118 6.89 8.04 -2.57
CA ASP A 118 7.99 7.09 -2.69
C ASP A 118 7.55 5.62 -2.64
N LEU A 119 6.82 5.22 -1.59
CA LEU A 119 6.54 3.80 -1.30
C LEU A 119 5.85 3.06 -2.45
N GLY A 120 4.85 3.69 -3.08
CA GLY A 120 4.17 3.12 -4.24
C GLY A 120 5.07 3.02 -5.47
N LEU A 121 5.98 3.99 -5.67
CA LEU A 121 6.91 3.99 -6.80
C LEU A 121 7.96 2.89 -6.67
N ARG A 122 8.52 2.69 -5.47
CA ARG A 122 9.47 1.60 -5.20
C ARG A 122 8.86 0.23 -5.43
N LEU A 123 7.62 0.03 -4.99
CA LEU A 123 6.88 -1.20 -5.24
C LEU A 123 6.66 -1.45 -6.74
N VAL A 124 6.27 -0.41 -7.49
CA VAL A 124 6.07 -0.53 -8.95
C VAL A 124 7.39 -0.79 -9.68
N ASP A 125 8.48 -0.11 -9.33
CA ASP A 125 9.83 -0.37 -9.86
C ASP A 125 10.21 -1.85 -9.66
N ASP A 126 10.11 -2.34 -8.42
CA ASP A 126 10.42 -3.73 -8.08
C ASP A 126 9.59 -4.75 -8.87
N ALA A 127 8.29 -4.49 -9.01
CA ALA A 127 7.39 -5.35 -9.75
C ALA A 127 7.73 -5.35 -11.25
N PHE A 128 8.01 -4.18 -11.82
CA PHE A 128 8.34 -4.05 -13.25
C PHE A 128 9.68 -4.68 -13.60
N ARG A 129 10.71 -4.57 -12.73
CA ARG A 129 11.98 -5.29 -12.91
C ARG A 129 11.77 -6.79 -12.87
N ALA A 130 10.98 -7.28 -11.91
CA ALA A 130 10.68 -8.70 -11.79
C ALA A 130 9.79 -9.23 -12.93
N ALA A 131 9.02 -8.36 -13.58
CA ALA A 131 8.27 -8.65 -14.81
C ALA A 131 9.11 -8.48 -16.08
N GLU A 132 10.42 -8.26 -15.96
CA GLU A 132 11.37 -8.11 -17.06
C GLU A 132 11.01 -6.98 -18.05
N ILE A 133 10.34 -5.93 -17.56
CA ILE A 133 10.05 -4.74 -18.36
C ILE A 133 11.34 -3.94 -18.52
N SER A 134 11.77 -3.75 -19.77
CA SER A 134 13.01 -3.03 -20.08
C SER A 134 13.03 -1.62 -19.50
N GLN A 135 14.05 -1.32 -18.71
CA GLN A 135 14.34 0.04 -18.25
C GLN A 135 15.03 0.84 -19.36
N ARG A 136 14.48 2.00 -19.70
CA ARG A 136 15.07 3.00 -20.61
C ARG A 136 16.07 3.90 -19.87
N VAL A 137 15.78 4.19 -18.61
CA VAL A 137 16.55 5.06 -17.71
C VAL A 137 16.61 4.36 -16.36
N ALA A 138 17.79 4.31 -15.73
CA ALA A 138 17.93 3.74 -14.40
C ALA A 138 17.17 4.59 -13.37
N LEU A 139 16.41 3.95 -12.48
CA LEU A 139 15.67 4.63 -11.43
C LEU A 139 16.32 4.39 -10.06
N ARG A 140 16.51 5.47 -9.30
CA ARG A 140 16.92 5.44 -7.90
C ARG A 140 16.00 6.31 -7.05
N PHE A 141 16.15 6.20 -5.74
CA PHE A 141 15.29 6.86 -4.77
C PHE A 141 16.12 7.41 -3.61
N CYS A 142 15.74 8.56 -3.08
CA CYS A 142 16.30 9.14 -1.86
C CYS A 142 15.17 9.83 -1.09
N THR A 143 14.93 9.39 0.14
CA THR A 143 13.73 9.72 0.92
C THR A 143 13.90 10.88 1.89
N GLY A 144 15.10 11.17 2.41
CA GLY A 144 15.17 12.28 3.34
C GLY A 144 16.52 12.75 3.84
N LEU A 145 16.55 13.01 5.15
CA LEU A 145 17.56 13.86 5.80
C LEU A 145 18.90 13.16 5.95
N ASP A 146 18.91 11.83 6.07
CA ASP A 146 20.11 11.03 6.30
C ASP A 146 21.13 11.24 5.17
N PRO A 147 22.30 11.85 5.46
CA PRO A 147 23.34 12.05 4.47
C PRO A 147 23.92 10.76 3.88
N ALA A 148 23.76 9.61 4.56
CA ALA A 148 24.20 8.32 4.02
C ALA A 148 23.37 7.91 2.80
N GLU A 149 22.04 8.03 2.88
CA GLU A 149 21.13 7.73 1.76
C GLU A 149 21.44 8.63 0.55
N TRP A 150 21.66 9.93 0.80
CA TRP A 150 22.06 10.86 -0.27
C TRP A 150 23.35 10.43 -0.95
N ARG A 151 24.39 10.10 -0.17
CA ARG A 151 25.69 9.66 -0.71
C ARG A 151 25.56 8.39 -1.53
N GLU A 152 24.77 7.43 -1.06
CA GLU A 152 24.50 6.19 -1.79
C GLU A 152 23.78 6.46 -3.11
N ALA A 153 22.74 7.32 -3.09
CA ALA A 153 21.95 7.63 -4.27
C ALA A 153 22.78 8.24 -5.42
N VAL A 154 23.81 9.04 -5.11
CA VAL A 154 24.61 9.78 -6.11
C VAL A 154 26.05 9.26 -6.33
N ALA A 155 26.47 8.21 -5.62
CA ALA A 155 27.89 7.82 -5.47
C ALA A 155 28.70 7.67 -6.77
N ASP A 156 28.06 7.19 -7.83
CA ASP A 156 28.64 6.79 -9.11
C ASP A 156 28.04 7.56 -10.30
N LEU A 157 27.35 8.67 -10.03
CA LEU A 157 26.61 9.44 -11.03
C LEU A 157 27.32 10.75 -11.39
N ASN A 158 26.99 11.29 -12.58
CA ASN A 158 27.46 12.60 -13.02
C ASN A 158 26.27 13.56 -13.28
N PRO A 159 26.42 14.86 -13.02
CA PRO A 159 25.35 15.85 -13.19
C PRO A 159 24.75 15.97 -14.60
N GLU A 160 25.54 15.73 -15.64
CA GLU A 160 25.14 15.90 -17.04
C GLU A 160 24.07 14.87 -17.45
N THR A 161 24.23 13.62 -17.02
CA THR A 161 23.35 12.49 -17.40
C THR A 161 22.40 12.06 -16.28
N THR A 162 22.25 12.87 -15.22
CA THR A 162 21.40 12.55 -14.06
C THR A 162 20.30 13.58 -13.89
N ALA A 163 19.06 13.11 -13.71
CA ALA A 163 17.91 13.94 -13.39
C ALA A 163 17.39 13.67 -11.97
N PHE A 164 16.81 14.69 -11.34
CA PHE A 164 16.12 14.57 -10.05
C PHE A 164 14.66 14.98 -10.18
N VAL A 165 13.76 14.25 -9.51
CA VAL A 165 12.34 14.59 -9.41
C VAL A 165 12.00 14.87 -7.95
N LEU A 166 11.66 16.11 -7.63
CA LEU A 166 11.16 16.50 -6.32
C LEU A 166 9.67 16.17 -6.25
N ALA A 167 9.32 15.15 -5.48
CA ALA A 167 7.93 14.72 -5.30
C ALA A 167 7.42 15.18 -3.94
N SER A 168 6.60 16.24 -3.93
CA SER A 168 5.97 16.76 -2.72
C SER A 168 4.66 17.46 -3.04
N LYS A 169 3.58 17.00 -2.40
CA LYS A 169 2.24 17.58 -2.57
C LYS A 169 2.22 19.07 -2.22
N SER A 170 2.50 19.42 -0.96
CA SER A 170 2.44 20.80 -0.46
C SER A 170 3.67 21.65 -0.77
N PHE A 171 4.75 21.00 -1.21
CA PHE A 171 6.07 21.59 -1.41
C PHE A 171 6.59 22.32 -0.16
N SER A 172 6.26 21.78 1.01
CA SER A 172 6.67 22.28 2.33
C SER A 172 7.30 21.21 3.22
N THR A 173 7.44 19.98 2.69
CA THR A 173 8.05 18.84 3.38
C THR A 173 9.52 19.12 3.62
N LEU A 174 9.96 19.13 4.88
CA LEU A 174 11.32 19.49 5.28
C LEU A 174 12.35 18.58 4.58
N GLU A 175 12.08 17.28 4.56
CA GLU A 175 12.90 16.26 3.94
C GLU A 175 13.09 16.53 2.45
N THR A 176 12.00 16.72 1.70
CA THR A 176 12.05 16.99 0.25
C THR A 176 12.71 18.33 -0.09
N LEU A 177 12.47 19.38 0.70
CA LEU A 177 13.12 20.68 0.49
C LEU A 177 14.63 20.61 0.74
N THR A 178 15.03 19.85 1.77
CA THR A 178 16.44 19.63 2.11
C THR A 178 17.16 18.84 1.01
N THR A 179 16.58 17.73 0.55
CA THR A 179 17.16 16.95 -0.56
C THR A 179 17.11 17.69 -1.89
N GLY A 180 16.06 18.49 -2.13
CA GLY A 180 15.95 19.39 -3.28
C GLY A 180 17.08 20.41 -3.36
N ALA A 181 17.43 21.04 -2.24
CA ALA A 181 18.58 21.96 -2.17
C ALA A 181 19.91 21.23 -2.45
N ARG A 182 20.09 20.02 -1.89
CA ARG A 182 21.27 19.18 -2.16
C ARG A 182 21.37 18.81 -3.64
N ALA A 183 20.27 18.42 -4.26
CA ALA A 183 20.21 18.08 -5.69
C ALA A 183 20.52 19.27 -6.58
N ARG A 184 19.96 20.43 -6.29
CA ARG A 184 20.29 21.66 -7.02
C ARG A 184 21.78 22.00 -6.91
N GLN A 185 22.36 21.91 -5.71
CA GLN A 185 23.79 22.14 -5.50
C GLN A 185 24.64 21.13 -6.28
N TRP A 186 24.27 19.85 -6.23
CA TRP A 186 24.99 18.76 -6.90
C TRP A 186 24.92 18.87 -8.44
N LEU A 187 23.76 19.27 -8.98
CA LEU A 187 23.58 19.48 -10.42
C LEU A 187 24.37 20.69 -10.96
N GLY A 188 24.64 21.69 -10.12
CA GLY A 188 25.36 22.90 -10.52
C GLY A 188 24.68 23.58 -11.73
N ALA A 189 25.42 23.71 -12.83
CA ALA A 189 24.92 24.33 -14.07
C ALA A 189 23.74 23.58 -14.70
N TYR A 190 23.60 22.26 -14.46
CA TYR A 190 22.52 21.44 -15.01
C TYR A 190 21.21 21.52 -14.23
N ALA A 191 21.17 22.28 -13.12
CA ALA A 191 19.98 22.38 -12.29
C ALA A 191 18.75 22.93 -13.05
N THR A 192 18.95 23.78 -14.06
CA THR A 192 17.86 24.34 -14.86
C THR A 192 17.21 23.32 -15.79
N THR A 193 17.97 22.33 -16.27
CA THR A 193 17.51 21.33 -17.24
C THR A 193 17.14 20.00 -16.59
N ASN A 194 17.86 19.61 -15.51
CA ASN A 194 17.82 18.26 -14.95
C ASN A 194 17.10 18.18 -13.60
N LEU A 195 16.52 19.29 -13.12
CA LEU A 195 15.68 19.33 -11.92
C LEU A 195 14.21 19.42 -12.33
N PHE A 196 13.41 18.48 -11.82
CA PHE A 196 11.98 18.34 -12.11
C PHE A 196 11.17 18.30 -10.82
N ALA A 197 9.87 18.52 -10.90
CA ALA A 197 8.98 18.42 -9.74
C ALA A 197 7.61 17.84 -10.08
N THR A 198 7.04 17.11 -9.12
CA THR A 198 5.64 16.67 -9.12
C THR A 198 4.96 17.23 -7.87
N THR A 199 3.95 18.08 -8.04
CA THR A 199 3.38 18.85 -6.92
C THR A 199 1.98 19.38 -7.20
N THR A 200 1.25 19.76 -6.14
CA THR A 200 0.02 20.56 -6.24
C THR A 200 0.29 22.06 -6.08
N ALA A 201 1.54 22.44 -5.77
CA ALA A 201 1.96 23.82 -5.51
C ALA A 201 3.08 24.29 -6.47
N PRO A 202 2.83 24.38 -7.79
CA PRO A 202 3.85 24.69 -8.80
C PRO A 202 4.61 26.00 -8.52
N SER A 203 3.93 27.04 -8.02
CA SER A 203 4.58 28.32 -7.69
C SER A 203 5.67 28.19 -6.62
N LYS A 204 5.55 27.25 -5.68
CA LYS A 204 6.58 26.99 -4.66
C LYS A 204 7.79 26.27 -5.26
N ALA A 205 7.56 25.33 -6.18
CA ALA A 205 8.64 24.66 -6.92
C ALA A 205 9.44 25.66 -7.78
N ILE A 206 8.75 26.58 -8.45
CA ILE A 206 9.39 27.70 -9.18
C ILE A 206 10.19 28.58 -8.21
N GLY A 207 9.66 28.88 -7.04
CA GLY A 207 10.32 29.70 -6.02
C GLY A 207 11.68 29.14 -5.55
N ILE A 208 11.87 27.82 -5.59
CA ILE A 208 13.16 27.19 -5.29
C ILE A 208 14.02 26.91 -6.54
N GLY A 209 13.55 27.36 -7.70
CA GLY A 209 14.22 27.34 -9.00
C GLY A 209 14.09 26.06 -9.83
N VAL A 210 12.98 25.34 -9.69
CA VAL A 210 12.57 24.38 -10.73
C VAL A 210 11.97 25.15 -11.90
N SER A 211 12.44 24.89 -13.12
CA SER A 211 11.90 25.51 -14.34
C SER A 211 10.42 25.18 -14.51
N ALA A 212 9.58 26.14 -14.90
CA ALA A 212 8.13 25.95 -14.99
C ALA A 212 7.73 24.80 -15.93
N GLU A 213 8.45 24.63 -17.04
CA GLU A 213 8.29 23.54 -18.00
C GLU A 213 8.72 22.15 -17.47
N ASN A 214 9.42 22.09 -16.34
CA ASN A 214 9.90 20.87 -15.68
C ASN A 214 8.98 20.43 -14.53
N ILE A 215 7.80 21.05 -14.41
CA ILE A 215 6.84 20.76 -13.36
C ILE A 215 5.65 19.99 -13.94
N ALA A 216 5.38 18.80 -13.41
CA ALA A 216 4.15 18.06 -13.65
C ALA A 216 3.20 18.26 -12.46
N ALA A 217 2.24 19.15 -12.63
CA ALA A 217 1.27 19.46 -11.59
C ALA A 217 0.16 18.38 -11.49
N PHE A 218 -0.37 18.18 -10.29
CA PHE A 218 -1.55 17.36 -10.05
C PHE A 218 -2.49 18.03 -9.03
N ASP A 219 -3.69 17.49 -8.88
CA ASP A 219 -4.74 18.10 -8.06
C ASP A 219 -4.64 17.81 -6.56
N GLU A 220 -5.09 18.74 -5.71
CA GLU A 220 -5.09 18.59 -4.25
C GLU A 220 -6.02 17.49 -3.73
N SER A 221 -7.03 17.07 -4.49
CA SER A 221 -7.92 15.95 -4.17
C SER A 221 -7.23 14.58 -4.16
N VAL A 222 -5.98 14.50 -4.64
CA VAL A 222 -5.18 13.27 -4.60
C VAL A 222 -4.49 13.14 -3.24
N GLY A 223 -4.91 12.16 -2.44
CA GLY A 223 -4.24 11.81 -1.18
C GLY A 223 -2.83 11.26 -1.42
N GLY A 224 -1.87 11.58 -0.54
CA GLY A 224 -0.47 11.19 -0.73
C GLY A 224 -0.27 9.68 -0.88
N ARG A 225 -0.85 8.89 0.03
CA ARG A 225 -0.83 7.40 -0.01
C ARG A 225 -1.64 6.78 -1.16
N TYR A 226 -2.37 7.59 -1.91
CA TYR A 226 -3.11 7.22 -3.13
C TYR A 226 -2.54 7.93 -4.37
N SER A 227 -1.28 8.42 -4.32
CA SER A 227 -0.76 9.31 -5.37
C SER A 227 0.02 8.63 -6.49
N VAL A 228 0.31 7.33 -6.40
CA VAL A 228 1.03 6.58 -7.45
C VAL A 228 0.33 6.63 -8.83
N TRP A 229 -0.93 7.02 -8.88
CA TRP A 229 -1.76 7.17 -10.08
C TRP A 229 -1.67 8.55 -10.73
N SER A 230 -1.14 9.55 -10.03
CA SER A 230 -1.03 10.94 -10.49
C SER A 230 0.32 11.21 -11.15
N ALA A 231 0.63 12.48 -11.42
CA ALA A 231 1.94 12.92 -11.92
C ALA A 231 3.12 12.44 -11.05
N VAL A 232 2.89 12.03 -9.79
CA VAL A 232 3.91 11.40 -8.92
C VAL A 232 4.58 10.19 -9.59
N ASN A 233 3.91 9.48 -10.51
CA ASN A 233 4.52 8.39 -11.27
C ASN A 233 5.50 8.81 -12.39
N LEU A 234 5.83 10.10 -12.53
CA LEU A 234 6.80 10.59 -13.49
C LEU A 234 8.12 9.78 -13.52
N PRO A 235 8.77 9.44 -12.38
CA PRO A 235 10.00 8.65 -12.41
C PRO A 235 9.81 7.25 -13.04
N ILE A 236 8.66 6.62 -12.79
CA ILE A 236 8.31 5.32 -13.37
C ILE A 236 8.06 5.46 -14.88
N ARG A 237 7.34 6.50 -15.30
CA ARG A 237 7.12 6.79 -16.72
C ARG A 237 8.45 7.01 -17.46
N VAL A 238 9.38 7.76 -16.86
CA VAL A 238 10.72 7.95 -17.42
C VAL A 238 11.43 6.60 -17.56
N ALA A 239 11.52 5.85 -16.47
CA ALA A 239 12.26 4.60 -16.41
C ALA A 239 11.71 3.51 -17.35
N TYR A 240 10.38 3.33 -17.43
CA TYR A 240 9.76 2.18 -18.09
C TYR A 240 8.90 2.50 -19.31
N GLY A 241 8.62 3.78 -19.57
CA GLY A 241 7.74 4.19 -20.66
C GLY A 241 6.31 4.44 -20.23
N ASN A 242 5.66 5.33 -20.98
CA ASN A 242 4.25 5.65 -20.78
C ASN A 242 3.35 4.41 -20.95
N ALA A 243 3.65 3.53 -21.90
CA ALA A 243 2.86 2.31 -22.14
C ALA A 243 2.79 1.39 -20.92
N ALA A 244 3.90 1.18 -20.20
CA ALA A 244 3.91 0.34 -19.00
C ALA A 244 3.05 0.93 -17.87
N VAL A 245 3.10 2.26 -17.68
CA VAL A 245 2.27 2.95 -16.68
C VAL A 245 0.81 3.00 -17.11
N ASP A 246 0.53 3.18 -18.39
CA ASP A 246 -0.84 3.19 -18.92
C ASP A 246 -1.49 1.79 -18.74
N ALA A 247 -0.72 0.70 -18.88
CA ALA A 247 -1.15 -0.66 -18.54
C ALA A 247 -1.39 -0.87 -17.03
N LEU A 248 -0.52 -0.33 -16.17
CA LEU A 248 -0.73 -0.30 -14.71
C LEU A 248 -2.05 0.38 -14.35
N LEU A 249 -2.32 1.54 -14.94
CA LEU A 249 -3.56 2.29 -14.73
C LEU A 249 -4.78 1.50 -15.23
N ALA A 250 -4.68 0.84 -16.38
CA ALA A 250 -5.76 0.03 -16.94
C ALA A 250 -6.16 -1.14 -16.03
N GLY A 251 -5.19 -1.86 -15.46
CA GLY A 251 -5.48 -2.94 -14.51
C GLY A 251 -6.13 -2.45 -13.22
N ALA A 252 -5.68 -1.30 -12.72
CA ALA A 252 -6.28 -0.65 -11.56
C ALA A 252 -7.73 -0.21 -11.85
N ALA A 253 -7.98 0.37 -13.02
CA ALA A 253 -9.32 0.74 -13.47
C ALA A 253 -10.25 -0.48 -13.63
N SER A 254 -9.72 -1.64 -14.06
CA SER A 254 -10.49 -2.90 -14.12
C SER A 254 -10.97 -3.33 -12.72
N MET A 255 -10.09 -3.27 -11.70
CA MET A 255 -10.47 -3.55 -10.32
C MET A 255 -11.47 -2.52 -9.76
N ASP A 256 -11.31 -1.25 -10.10
CA ASP A 256 -12.26 -0.21 -9.71
C ASP A 256 -13.65 -0.45 -10.34
N GLN A 257 -13.72 -0.92 -11.59
CA GLN A 257 -14.98 -1.32 -12.24
C GLN A 257 -15.61 -2.52 -11.53
N HIS A 258 -14.82 -3.52 -11.16
CA HIS A 258 -15.28 -4.64 -10.33
C HIS A 258 -15.81 -4.15 -8.98
N PHE A 259 -15.09 -3.24 -8.32
CA PHE A 259 -15.50 -2.70 -7.03
C PHE A 259 -16.82 -1.93 -7.10
N CYS A 260 -17.05 -1.16 -8.16
CA CYS A 260 -18.25 -0.34 -8.31
C CYS A 260 -19.47 -1.14 -8.78
N ASN A 261 -19.29 -2.12 -9.67
CA ASN A 261 -20.40 -2.73 -10.41
C ASN A 261 -20.76 -4.15 -9.92
N THR A 262 -19.90 -4.79 -9.12
CA THR A 262 -20.14 -6.15 -8.64
C THR A 262 -20.99 -6.15 -7.37
N PRO A 263 -22.06 -6.99 -7.29
CA PRO A 263 -22.85 -7.17 -6.06
C PRO A 263 -21.98 -7.52 -4.85
N LEU A 264 -22.30 -6.98 -3.67
CA LEU A 264 -21.48 -7.10 -2.47
C LEU A 264 -21.04 -8.55 -2.14
N PRO A 265 -21.88 -9.61 -2.28
CA PRO A 265 -21.47 -10.98 -2.01
C PRO A 265 -20.35 -11.52 -2.91
N ALA A 266 -20.14 -10.95 -4.10
CA ALA A 266 -19.10 -11.32 -5.05
C ALA A 266 -18.00 -10.24 -5.17
N ASN A 267 -18.07 -9.17 -4.37
CA ASN A 267 -17.21 -8.02 -4.45
C ASN A 267 -15.93 -8.25 -3.61
N ALA A 268 -14.79 -8.44 -4.28
CA ALA A 268 -13.55 -8.86 -3.63
C ALA A 268 -13.05 -7.89 -2.56
N PRO A 269 -12.95 -6.57 -2.80
CA PRO A 269 -12.63 -5.60 -1.75
C PRO A 269 -13.55 -5.66 -0.53
N VAL A 270 -14.86 -5.85 -0.74
CA VAL A 270 -15.84 -5.92 0.36
C VAL A 270 -15.65 -7.19 1.20
N LEU A 271 -15.45 -8.34 0.55
CA LEU A 271 -15.18 -9.60 1.25
C LEU A 271 -13.87 -9.54 2.05
N ALA A 272 -12.82 -8.93 1.49
CA ALA A 272 -11.56 -8.75 2.18
C ALA A 272 -11.70 -7.84 3.41
N ALA A 273 -12.41 -6.72 3.28
CA ALA A 273 -12.69 -5.80 4.38
C ALA A 273 -13.50 -6.47 5.51
N LEU A 274 -14.52 -7.26 5.17
CA LEU A 274 -15.29 -8.04 6.15
C LEU A 274 -14.41 -9.05 6.89
N ALA A 275 -13.56 -9.79 6.16
CA ALA A 275 -12.65 -10.75 6.76
C ALA A 275 -11.67 -10.07 7.74
N ARG A 276 -11.07 -8.95 7.35
CA ARG A 276 -10.15 -8.18 8.21
C ARG A 276 -10.85 -7.59 9.42
N HIS A 277 -12.02 -7.00 9.23
CA HIS A 277 -12.84 -6.48 10.32
C HIS A 277 -13.22 -7.58 11.32
N PHE A 278 -13.66 -8.75 10.84
CA PHE A 278 -14.00 -9.90 11.68
C PHE A 278 -12.78 -10.39 12.46
N ASN A 279 -11.63 -10.52 11.78
CA ASN A 279 -10.38 -10.93 12.42
C ASN A 279 -9.92 -9.92 13.49
N ARG A 280 -10.05 -8.62 13.23
CA ARG A 280 -9.68 -7.58 14.18
C ARG A 280 -10.62 -7.55 15.39
N ASN A 281 -11.93 -7.48 15.17
CA ASN A 281 -12.90 -7.14 16.22
C ASN A 281 -13.53 -8.37 16.89
N GLN A 282 -13.75 -9.46 16.16
CA GLN A 282 -14.35 -10.68 16.72
C GLN A 282 -13.28 -11.69 17.16
N ARG A 283 -12.13 -11.71 16.49
CA ARG A 283 -11.01 -12.61 16.81
C ARG A 283 -9.86 -11.93 17.57
N GLN A 284 -9.93 -10.61 17.75
CA GLN A 284 -8.92 -9.82 18.48
C GLN A 284 -7.50 -9.97 17.90
N LEU A 285 -7.39 -10.31 16.62
CA LEU A 285 -6.11 -10.39 15.93
C LEU A 285 -5.64 -8.96 15.66
N SER A 286 -4.56 -8.54 16.30
CA SER A 286 -3.99 -7.19 16.16
C SER A 286 -3.00 -7.06 15.02
N ASN A 287 -2.75 -8.16 14.32
CA ASN A 287 -1.73 -8.27 13.28
C ASN A 287 -2.37 -8.76 11.98
N HIS A 288 -2.05 -8.07 10.89
CA HIS A 288 -2.35 -8.49 9.53
C HIS A 288 -1.04 -8.65 8.78
N VAL A 289 -0.69 -9.89 8.46
CA VAL A 289 0.59 -10.23 7.86
C VAL A 289 0.45 -10.40 6.35
N VAL A 290 1.26 -9.69 5.59
CA VAL A 290 1.26 -9.71 4.12
C VAL A 290 2.50 -10.47 3.66
N VAL A 291 2.31 -11.62 3.02
CA VAL A 291 3.41 -12.50 2.59
C VAL A 291 3.35 -12.72 1.08
N PRO A 292 4.07 -11.89 0.30
CA PRO A 292 4.19 -12.11 -1.13
C PRO A 292 5.22 -13.20 -1.45
N TYR A 293 4.79 -14.24 -2.13
CA TYR A 293 5.61 -15.27 -2.79
C TYR A 293 6.01 -14.79 -4.18
N ALA A 294 6.61 -13.61 -4.23
CA ALA A 294 7.18 -12.99 -5.42
C ALA A 294 8.16 -11.88 -5.00
N TRP A 295 9.40 -11.94 -5.47
CA TRP A 295 10.43 -10.95 -5.09
C TRP A 295 10.10 -9.53 -5.55
N GLY A 296 9.45 -9.37 -6.70
CA GLY A 296 8.99 -8.08 -7.20
C GLY A 296 7.95 -7.39 -6.32
N LEU A 297 7.35 -8.11 -5.37
CA LEU A 297 6.37 -7.57 -4.42
C LEU A 297 6.97 -7.35 -3.03
N ARG A 298 8.30 -7.36 -2.87
CA ARG A 298 8.95 -7.27 -1.54
C ARG A 298 8.64 -5.99 -0.76
N LYS A 299 8.25 -4.92 -1.46
CA LYS A 299 7.83 -3.63 -0.88
C LYS A 299 6.32 -3.50 -0.65
N LEU A 300 5.54 -4.56 -0.92
CA LEU A 300 4.08 -4.52 -0.78
C LEU A 300 3.67 -4.27 0.68
N ALA A 301 4.30 -4.93 1.65
CA ALA A 301 3.98 -4.71 3.06
C ALA A 301 4.28 -3.26 3.51
N GLU A 302 5.41 -2.68 3.08
CA GLU A 302 5.78 -1.28 3.37
C GLU A 302 4.79 -0.28 2.74
N TYR A 303 4.36 -0.52 1.50
CA TYR A 303 3.30 0.26 0.86
C TYR A 303 1.97 0.17 1.64
N LEU A 304 1.58 -1.05 2.02
CA LEU A 304 0.32 -1.29 2.74
C LEU A 304 0.34 -0.75 4.17
N GLN A 305 1.51 -0.66 4.82
CA GLN A 305 1.65 0.01 6.11
C GLN A 305 1.14 1.44 6.02
N GLN A 306 1.62 2.20 5.04
CA GLN A 306 1.13 3.57 4.85
C GLN A 306 -0.35 3.57 4.43
N LEU A 307 -0.71 2.80 3.41
CA LEU A 307 -2.07 2.80 2.87
C LEU A 307 -3.11 2.45 3.93
N VAL A 308 -2.88 1.40 4.73
CA VAL A 308 -3.84 0.93 5.73
C VAL A 308 -3.73 1.75 7.01
N MET A 309 -2.54 1.86 7.61
CA MET A 309 -2.41 2.40 8.97
C MET A 309 -2.56 3.93 8.99
N GLU A 310 -2.13 4.65 7.96
CA GLU A 310 -2.34 6.10 7.90
C GLU A 310 -3.80 6.45 7.55
N SER A 311 -4.48 5.62 6.75
CA SER A 311 -5.91 5.80 6.45
C SER A 311 -6.79 5.46 7.64
N ASN A 312 -6.60 4.25 8.18
CA ASN A 312 -7.55 3.65 9.10
C ASN A 312 -7.10 3.71 10.55
N GLY A 313 -5.85 4.08 10.87
CA GLY A 313 -5.36 4.30 12.24
C GLY A 313 -5.97 5.54 12.91
N LYS A 314 -7.30 5.54 13.08
CA LYS A 314 -8.11 6.65 13.56
C LYS A 314 -8.81 6.26 14.86
N ARG A 315 -9.30 7.28 15.57
CA ARG A 315 -9.97 7.11 16.87
C ARG A 315 -11.29 7.85 17.00
N VAL A 316 -11.71 8.57 15.96
CA VAL A 316 -12.88 9.45 15.98
C VAL A 316 -13.83 9.05 14.87
N ASP A 317 -15.10 8.89 15.22
CA ASP A 317 -16.19 8.64 14.30
C ASP A 317 -16.47 9.90 13.47
N ILE A 318 -16.61 9.73 12.16
CA ILE A 318 -16.66 10.83 11.19
C ILE A 318 -17.96 11.65 11.29
N ASP A 319 -19.07 11.03 11.68
CA ASP A 319 -20.39 11.67 11.67
C ASP A 319 -20.72 12.28 13.04
N THR A 320 -20.33 11.60 14.13
CA THR A 320 -20.66 12.00 15.50
C THR A 320 -19.54 12.78 16.20
N GLY A 321 -18.29 12.65 15.76
CA GLY A 321 -17.12 13.18 16.45
C GLY A 321 -16.78 12.47 17.77
N ALA A 322 -17.48 11.37 18.10
CA ALA A 322 -17.22 10.58 19.31
C ALA A 322 -16.03 9.62 19.11
N ALA A 323 -15.55 9.04 20.20
CA ALA A 323 -14.55 7.98 20.12
C ALA A 323 -15.17 6.72 19.48
N ILE A 324 -14.46 6.10 18.53
CA ILE A 324 -14.91 4.86 17.91
C ILE A 324 -14.89 3.70 18.91
N THR A 325 -15.86 2.79 18.78
CA THR A 325 -15.94 1.54 19.57
C THR A 325 -15.49 0.30 18.78
N THR A 326 -15.31 0.47 17.48
CA THR A 326 -14.87 -0.57 16.54
C THR A 326 -13.45 -0.25 16.14
N ASP A 327 -12.56 -1.21 16.28
CA ASP A 327 -11.18 -1.03 15.82
C ASP A 327 -11.11 -1.12 14.29
N PRO A 328 -10.58 -0.09 13.61
CA PRO A 328 -10.67 0.06 12.17
C PRO A 328 -9.65 -0.76 11.38
N CYS A 329 -8.50 -1.13 11.95
CA CYS A 329 -7.47 -1.90 11.25
C CYS A 329 -6.47 -2.58 12.18
N SER A 330 -5.87 -3.67 11.71
CA SER A 330 -4.72 -4.30 12.39
C SER A 330 -3.40 -3.63 11.99
N ALA A 331 -2.35 -3.81 12.80
CA ALA A 331 -1.00 -3.46 12.38
C ALA A 331 -0.57 -4.34 11.20
N VAL A 332 -0.09 -3.70 10.12
CA VAL A 332 0.32 -4.37 8.89
C VAL A 332 1.83 -4.59 8.88
N TRP A 333 2.27 -5.81 8.58
CA TRP A 333 3.70 -6.12 8.41
C TRP A 333 3.91 -7.37 7.58
N GLY A 334 5.16 -7.63 7.19
CA GLY A 334 5.53 -8.88 6.53
C GLY A 334 6.74 -8.72 5.61
N THR A 335 7.22 -9.85 5.11
CA THR A 335 8.32 -9.97 4.15
C THR A 335 7.98 -11.04 3.11
N VAL A 336 8.79 -11.15 2.06
CA VAL A 336 8.60 -12.15 1.00
C VAL A 336 8.67 -13.60 1.50
N GLY A 337 7.89 -14.47 0.89
CA GLY A 337 8.10 -15.92 0.93
C GLY A 337 9.20 -16.34 -0.08
N THR A 338 10.01 -17.37 0.20
CA THR A 338 9.98 -18.25 1.39
C THR A 338 10.77 -17.70 2.58
N ALA A 339 11.49 -16.58 2.46
CA ALA A 339 12.31 -16.03 3.55
C ALA A 339 11.51 -15.85 4.87
N ALA A 340 10.27 -15.39 4.77
CA ALA A 340 9.35 -15.28 5.91
C ALA A 340 9.15 -16.61 6.67
N GLN A 341 9.15 -17.74 5.94
CA GLN A 341 9.01 -19.08 6.52
C GLN A 341 10.14 -19.42 7.49
N HIS A 342 11.32 -18.88 7.23
CA HIS A 342 12.54 -19.10 8.02
C HIS A 342 12.83 -17.97 9.02
N ALA A 343 11.92 -17.01 9.17
CA ALA A 343 12.06 -15.89 10.10
C ALA A 343 10.99 -15.93 11.21
N TYR A 344 9.71 -15.83 10.83
CA TYR A 344 8.63 -15.62 11.81
C TYR A 344 7.42 -16.54 11.60
N PHE A 345 7.44 -17.46 10.63
CA PHE A 345 6.33 -18.42 10.46
C PHE A 345 6.18 -19.38 11.65
N GLN A 346 7.26 -19.63 12.40
CA GLN A 346 7.16 -20.31 13.70
C GLN A 346 6.10 -19.65 14.60
N TRP A 347 6.14 -18.32 14.70
CA TRP A 347 5.16 -17.55 15.45
C TRP A 347 3.77 -17.64 14.81
N LEU A 348 3.64 -17.55 13.48
CA LEU A 348 2.34 -17.67 12.81
C LEU A 348 1.66 -19.02 13.05
N HIS A 349 2.42 -20.11 13.09
CA HIS A 349 1.88 -21.45 13.29
C HIS A 349 1.55 -21.72 14.76
N GLN A 350 2.50 -21.49 15.67
CA GLN A 350 2.42 -22.01 17.04
C GLN A 350 2.16 -20.96 18.13
N HIS A 351 2.22 -19.65 17.85
CA HIS A 351 1.85 -18.65 18.85
C HIS A 351 0.37 -18.77 19.23
N PRO A 352 -0.04 -18.69 20.52
CA PRO A 352 -1.44 -18.90 20.92
C PRO A 352 -2.45 -18.05 20.12
N VAL A 353 -2.13 -16.78 19.86
CA VAL A 353 -3.01 -15.86 19.12
C VAL A 353 -2.79 -15.90 17.60
N GLY A 354 -1.53 -15.95 17.15
CA GLY A 354 -1.16 -15.80 15.73
C GLY A 354 -1.61 -14.46 15.10
N ALA A 355 -1.85 -14.48 13.79
CA ALA A 355 -2.30 -13.33 12.99
C ALA A 355 -3.19 -13.77 11.83
N ALA A 356 -3.91 -12.82 11.24
CA ALA A 356 -4.51 -13.02 9.92
C ALA A 356 -3.44 -12.82 8.84
N VAL A 357 -3.48 -13.60 7.77
CA VAL A 357 -2.42 -13.58 6.74
C VAL A 357 -3.01 -13.40 5.34
N ASP A 358 -2.51 -12.44 4.57
CA ASP A 358 -2.69 -12.41 3.11
C ASP A 358 -1.46 -13.06 2.47
N ILE A 359 -1.68 -14.19 1.79
CA ILE A 359 -0.67 -14.88 0.99
C ILE A 359 -0.88 -14.46 -0.46
N ILE A 360 0.11 -13.79 -1.05
CA ILE A 360 0.06 -13.35 -2.45
C ILE A 360 1.01 -14.23 -3.25
N ALA A 361 0.53 -14.90 -4.29
CA ALA A 361 1.34 -15.77 -5.13
C ALA A 361 1.15 -15.43 -6.61
N VAL A 362 2.16 -15.71 -7.43
CA VAL A 362 2.09 -15.54 -8.88
C VAL A 362 1.95 -16.92 -9.52
N LYS A 363 1.03 -17.05 -10.48
CA LYS A 363 0.81 -18.29 -11.23
C LYS A 363 2.16 -18.73 -11.83
N PRO A 364 2.56 -20.00 -11.64
CA PRO A 364 3.85 -20.44 -12.12
C PRO A 364 3.87 -20.49 -13.64
N SER A 365 5.02 -20.17 -14.23
CA SER A 365 5.36 -20.54 -15.60
C SER A 365 6.21 -21.81 -15.58
N ALA A 366 6.03 -22.69 -16.57
CA ALA A 366 6.63 -24.03 -16.58
C ALA A 366 8.16 -24.03 -16.45
N ASP A 367 8.83 -22.95 -16.85
CA ASP A 367 10.29 -22.90 -17.01
C ASP A 367 11.03 -21.99 -16.01
N SER A 368 10.34 -21.40 -15.01
CA SER A 368 10.92 -20.33 -14.16
C SER A 368 11.32 -20.75 -12.74
N GLY A 369 11.20 -22.01 -12.36
CA GLY A 369 11.37 -22.46 -10.97
C GLY A 369 10.29 -21.94 -10.00
N SER A 370 9.31 -21.19 -10.51
CA SER A 370 8.21 -20.58 -9.73
C SER A 370 7.17 -21.58 -9.24
N VAL A 371 7.16 -22.82 -9.78
CA VAL A 371 6.26 -23.90 -9.33
C VAL A 371 6.48 -24.18 -7.84
N ALA A 372 7.73 -24.43 -7.43
CA ALA A 372 8.06 -24.71 -6.03
C ALA A 372 7.69 -23.52 -5.12
N LEU A 373 7.84 -22.28 -5.60
CA LEU A 373 7.45 -21.09 -4.84
C LEU A 373 5.93 -21.02 -4.62
N PHE A 374 5.14 -21.30 -5.66
CA PHE A 374 3.68 -21.36 -5.56
C PHE A 374 3.20 -22.52 -4.68
N GLU A 375 3.81 -23.70 -4.82
CA GLU A 375 3.51 -24.88 -3.98
C GLU A 375 3.79 -24.59 -2.50
N ASN A 376 4.89 -23.91 -2.20
CA ASN A 376 5.20 -23.46 -0.85
C ASN A 376 4.14 -22.48 -0.32
N ALA A 377 3.69 -21.52 -1.13
CA ALA A 377 2.61 -20.61 -0.75
C ALA A 377 1.32 -21.38 -0.42
N ALA A 378 0.95 -22.33 -1.28
CA ALA A 378 -0.25 -23.15 -1.12
C ALA A 378 -0.16 -24.06 0.12
N ALA A 379 1.00 -24.70 0.34
CA ALA A 379 1.27 -25.52 1.51
C ALA A 379 1.15 -24.71 2.80
N GLN A 380 1.68 -23.49 2.83
CA GLN A 380 1.56 -22.63 4.01
C GLN A 380 0.12 -22.14 4.26
N SER A 381 -0.63 -21.81 3.20
CA SER A 381 -2.06 -21.51 3.32
C SER A 381 -2.85 -22.66 3.96
N ARG A 382 -2.54 -23.91 3.55
CA ARG A 382 -3.12 -25.12 4.14
C ARG A 382 -2.68 -25.31 5.60
N ALA A 383 -1.39 -25.23 5.88
CA ALA A 383 -0.85 -25.45 7.22
C ALA A 383 -1.40 -24.45 8.24
N LEU A 384 -1.53 -23.17 7.87
CA LEU A 384 -2.16 -22.15 8.70
C LEU A 384 -3.63 -22.49 9.01
N ALA A 385 -4.40 -22.89 8.00
CA ALA A 385 -5.82 -23.14 8.15
C ALA A 385 -6.14 -24.44 8.92
N PHE A 386 -5.42 -25.52 8.64
CA PHE A 386 -5.77 -26.87 9.09
C PHE A 386 -4.81 -27.45 10.13
N GLY A 387 -3.64 -26.82 10.33
CA GLY A 387 -2.67 -27.28 11.31
C GLY A 387 -2.05 -28.62 10.97
N HIS A 388 -1.44 -29.23 11.98
CA HIS A 388 -0.87 -30.56 11.92
C HIS A 388 -0.99 -31.19 13.31
N ALA A 389 -1.59 -32.39 13.35
CA ALA A 389 -1.58 -33.26 14.51
C ALA A 389 -0.62 -34.41 14.24
N PRO A 390 0.53 -34.48 14.94
CA PRO A 390 1.42 -35.64 14.91
C PRO A 390 0.73 -36.92 15.43
N ASP A 391 1.41 -38.06 15.27
CA ASP A 391 1.00 -39.31 15.90
C ASP A 391 0.85 -39.14 17.41
N ALA A 392 -0.23 -39.69 17.99
CA ALA A 392 -0.50 -39.63 19.42
C ALA A 392 0.59 -40.32 20.27
N ALA A 393 1.35 -41.24 19.68
CA ALA A 393 2.49 -41.89 20.33
C ALA A 393 3.79 -41.05 20.29
N ASP A 394 3.83 -39.91 19.58
CA ASP A 394 5.02 -39.05 19.52
C ASP A 394 5.29 -38.41 20.89
N PRO A 395 6.46 -38.65 21.53
CA PRO A 395 6.76 -38.05 22.83
C PRO A 395 6.87 -36.52 22.78
N LEU A 396 7.01 -35.94 21.59
CA LEU A 396 7.01 -34.49 21.35
C LEU A 396 5.68 -33.98 20.78
N LEU A 397 4.59 -34.76 20.89
CA LEU A 397 3.26 -34.41 20.38
C LEU A 397 2.90 -32.95 20.69
N ALA A 398 2.94 -32.54 21.95
CA ALA A 398 2.57 -31.18 22.37
C ALA A 398 3.43 -30.08 21.72
N HIS A 399 4.70 -30.34 21.45
CA HIS A 399 5.62 -29.39 20.80
C HIS A 399 5.49 -29.37 19.28
N LYS A 400 5.13 -30.51 18.66
CA LYS A 400 5.00 -30.67 17.20
C LYS A 400 3.59 -30.39 16.69
N THR A 401 2.59 -30.33 17.57
CA THR A 401 1.24 -29.90 17.20
C THR A 401 1.27 -28.47 16.66
N SER A 402 0.72 -28.29 15.47
CA SER A 402 0.32 -26.97 14.96
C SER A 402 -1.20 -26.89 15.07
N PRO A 403 -1.77 -25.95 15.84
CA PRO A 403 -3.20 -25.91 16.13
C PRO A 403 -4.06 -25.57 14.90
N GLY A 404 -3.46 -25.05 13.82
CA GLY A 404 -4.19 -24.57 12.66
C GLY A 404 -5.14 -23.44 13.02
N ASN A 405 -6.28 -23.39 12.31
CA ASN A 405 -7.34 -22.42 12.54
C ASN A 405 -6.87 -20.95 12.46
N ARG A 406 -5.80 -20.69 11.70
CA ARG A 406 -5.26 -19.35 11.43
C ARG A 406 -5.88 -18.80 10.14
N PRO A 407 -6.63 -17.70 10.21
CA PRO A 407 -7.36 -17.18 9.06
C PRO A 407 -6.37 -16.65 8.02
N ASN A 408 -6.55 -17.04 6.76
CA ASN A 408 -5.74 -16.51 5.68
C ASN A 408 -6.52 -16.34 4.38
N ASN A 409 -6.11 -15.34 3.60
CA ASN A 409 -6.55 -15.13 2.22
C ASN A 409 -5.45 -15.62 1.28
N PHE A 410 -5.85 -16.24 0.17
CA PHE A 410 -4.93 -16.58 -0.90
C PHE A 410 -5.25 -15.72 -2.13
N ILE A 411 -4.30 -14.89 -2.54
CA ILE A 411 -4.44 -13.94 -3.64
C ILE A 411 -3.46 -14.37 -4.73
N ALA A 412 -3.96 -14.82 -5.87
CA ALA A 412 -3.15 -15.32 -6.98
C ALA A 412 -3.19 -14.33 -8.15
N LEU A 413 -2.01 -13.88 -8.59
CA LEU A 413 -1.82 -13.09 -9.80
C LEU A 413 -1.49 -14.01 -10.99
N PRO A 414 -1.97 -13.74 -12.21
CA PRO A 414 -1.56 -14.48 -13.40
C PRO A 414 -0.09 -14.22 -13.77
N SER A 415 0.42 -13.02 -13.51
CA SER A 415 1.83 -12.61 -13.69
C SER A 415 2.11 -11.35 -12.87
N LEU A 416 3.34 -10.82 -12.93
CA LEU A 416 3.67 -9.49 -12.41
C LEU A 416 3.50 -8.38 -13.47
N ALA A 417 2.73 -8.64 -14.54
CA ALA A 417 2.45 -7.64 -15.56
C ALA A 417 1.81 -6.38 -14.95
N PRO A 418 2.03 -5.18 -15.54
CA PRO A 418 1.54 -3.93 -14.97
C PRO A 418 0.06 -3.95 -14.61
N GLU A 419 -0.80 -4.54 -15.44
CA GLU A 419 -2.23 -4.66 -15.19
C GLU A 419 -2.53 -5.45 -13.90
N SER A 420 -1.79 -6.53 -13.64
CA SER A 420 -1.95 -7.34 -12.42
C SER A 420 -1.52 -6.58 -11.17
N ILE A 421 -0.45 -5.80 -11.26
CA ILE A 421 0.00 -4.93 -10.17
C ILE A 421 -1.02 -3.83 -9.91
N GLY A 422 -1.52 -3.18 -10.95
CA GLY A 422 -2.51 -2.12 -10.86
C GLY A 422 -3.79 -2.62 -10.17
N ALA A 423 -4.30 -3.77 -10.63
CA ALA A 423 -5.48 -4.40 -10.04
C ALA A 423 -5.27 -4.79 -8.57
N LEU A 424 -4.08 -5.29 -8.21
CA LEU A 424 -3.76 -5.65 -6.82
C LEU A 424 -3.76 -4.41 -5.91
N LEU A 425 -3.13 -3.32 -6.31
CA LEU A 425 -3.06 -2.11 -5.48
C LEU A 425 -4.44 -1.46 -5.32
N ALA A 426 -5.22 -1.38 -6.41
CA ALA A 426 -6.60 -0.90 -6.40
C ALA A 426 -7.50 -1.74 -5.47
N PHE A 427 -7.30 -3.07 -5.46
CA PHE A 427 -8.02 -3.97 -4.55
C PHE A 427 -7.78 -3.59 -3.08
N TYR A 428 -6.52 -3.32 -2.69
CA TYR A 428 -6.22 -2.93 -1.31
C TYR A 428 -6.77 -1.54 -0.97
N GLU A 429 -6.69 -0.57 -1.90
CA GLU A 429 -7.24 0.78 -1.69
C GLU A 429 -8.76 0.75 -1.49
N ALA A 430 -9.48 0.00 -2.33
CA ALA A 430 -10.91 -0.20 -2.19
C ALA A 430 -11.26 -0.94 -0.88
N SER A 431 -10.46 -1.94 -0.49
CA SER A 431 -10.66 -2.67 0.77
C SER A 431 -10.52 -1.73 1.98
N VAL A 432 -9.50 -0.87 2.00
CA VAL A 432 -9.27 0.12 3.06
C VAL A 432 -10.45 1.07 3.21
N PHE A 433 -11.03 1.52 2.09
CA PHE A 433 -12.23 2.35 2.10
C PHE A 433 -13.43 1.64 2.74
N VAL A 434 -13.66 0.36 2.40
CA VAL A 434 -14.74 -0.42 3.01
C VAL A 434 -14.48 -0.66 4.50
N GLU A 435 -13.25 -0.95 4.91
CA GLU A 435 -12.86 -1.08 6.33
C GLU A 435 -13.17 0.22 7.11
N ALA A 436 -12.85 1.38 6.53
CA ALA A 436 -13.15 2.68 7.12
C ALA A 436 -14.65 2.94 7.24
N PHE A 437 -15.44 2.57 6.21
CA PHE A 437 -16.90 2.65 6.26
C PHE A 437 -17.47 1.76 7.37
N ILE A 438 -16.98 0.53 7.53
CA ILE A 438 -17.42 -0.38 8.58
C ILE A 438 -17.22 0.28 9.95
N ALA A 439 -16.05 0.87 10.19
CA ALA A 439 -15.66 1.50 11.45
C ALA A 439 -16.21 2.93 11.66
N GLY A 440 -16.78 3.56 10.64
CA GLY A 440 -17.35 4.91 10.73
C GLY A 440 -16.30 6.02 10.78
N ILE A 441 -15.16 5.88 10.10
CA ILE A 441 -14.04 6.84 10.16
C ILE A 441 -13.77 7.52 8.81
N ASN A 442 -13.01 8.61 8.82
CA ASN A 442 -12.46 9.22 7.61
C ASN A 442 -11.13 8.56 7.21
N PRO A 443 -11.03 7.85 6.08
CA PRO A 443 -9.77 7.24 5.64
C PRO A 443 -8.83 8.22 4.92
N PHE A 444 -9.24 9.47 4.69
CA PHE A 444 -8.54 10.37 3.76
C PHE A 444 -7.72 11.48 4.43
N ASP A 445 -7.95 11.76 5.71
CA ASP A 445 -7.12 12.70 6.49
C ASP A 445 -5.95 12.00 7.21
N GLN A 446 -5.07 12.78 7.86
CA GLN A 446 -3.93 12.26 8.65
C GLN A 446 -3.47 13.23 9.75
N TYR A 447 -4.39 13.84 10.52
CA TYR A 447 -4.02 14.85 11.53
C TYR A 447 -3.00 14.36 12.60
N GLY A 448 -2.90 13.04 12.82
CA GLY A 448 -1.97 12.45 13.79
C GLY A 448 -0.49 12.71 13.51
N VAL A 449 -0.10 13.11 12.29
CA VAL A 449 1.31 13.36 11.94
C VAL A 449 1.74 14.82 12.12
N GLU A 450 0.81 15.75 12.32
CA GLU A 450 1.12 17.19 12.31
C GLU A 450 1.81 17.67 13.59
N PHE A 451 1.44 17.13 14.75
CA PHE A 451 2.00 17.59 16.02
C PHE A 451 3.51 17.32 16.11
N GLY A 452 3.98 16.16 15.64
CA GLY A 452 5.41 15.86 15.57
C GLY A 452 6.19 16.83 14.67
N LYS A 453 5.61 17.27 13.55
CA LYS A 453 6.22 18.27 12.66
C LYS A 453 6.35 19.64 13.34
N VAL A 454 5.33 20.05 14.10
CA VAL A 454 5.36 21.29 14.89
C VAL A 454 6.48 21.23 15.92
N LEU A 455 6.56 20.15 16.71
CA LEU A 455 7.61 19.97 17.71
C LEU A 455 9.02 19.96 17.09
N ALA A 456 9.21 19.26 15.97
CA ALA A 456 10.50 19.24 15.27
C ALA A 456 10.93 20.64 14.82
N LYS A 457 9.99 21.46 14.33
CA LYS A 457 10.24 22.85 13.94
C LYS A 457 10.59 23.73 15.15
N GLN A 458 9.87 23.59 16.26
CA GLN A 458 10.17 24.31 17.52
C GLN A 458 11.59 23.98 18.01
N ILE A 459 11.94 22.68 18.04
CA ILE A 459 13.27 22.22 18.43
C ILE A 459 14.35 22.81 17.51
N ALA A 460 14.12 22.81 16.20
CA ALA A 460 15.04 23.38 15.21
C ALA A 460 15.25 24.89 15.41
N ASN A 461 14.21 25.61 15.87
CA ASN A 461 14.27 27.03 16.20
C ASN A 461 14.86 27.32 17.61
N GLY A 462 15.19 26.29 18.39
CA GLY A 462 15.67 26.46 19.77
C GLY A 462 14.57 26.78 20.79
N GLU A 463 13.30 26.61 20.43
CA GLU A 463 12.14 26.83 21.30
C GLU A 463 11.98 25.63 22.25
N MET A 464 12.65 25.68 23.41
CA MET A 464 12.78 24.55 24.33
C MET A 464 11.91 24.64 25.60
N GLY A 465 11.16 25.73 25.79
CA GLY A 465 10.47 26.06 27.05
C GLY A 465 9.57 24.93 27.57
N ASP A 466 8.67 24.45 26.71
CA ASP A 466 7.61 23.49 27.06
C ASP A 466 8.01 22.03 26.90
N MET A 467 9.27 21.74 26.53
CA MET A 467 9.76 20.38 26.33
C MET A 467 10.00 19.68 27.68
N ASP A 468 9.76 18.37 27.75
CA ASP A 468 10.01 17.58 28.95
C ASP A 468 11.51 17.42 29.25
N ALA A 469 11.83 17.02 30.48
CA ALA A 469 13.21 16.90 30.96
C ALA A 469 14.03 15.88 30.16
N SER A 470 13.42 14.78 29.68
CA SER A 470 14.10 13.77 28.88
C SER A 470 14.47 14.34 27.51
N THR A 471 13.54 15.00 26.82
CA THR A 471 13.81 15.64 25.52
C THR A 471 14.91 16.70 25.61
N LYS A 472 14.87 17.54 26.66
CA LYS A 472 15.92 18.53 26.93
C LYS A 472 17.29 17.89 27.13
N ALA A 473 17.37 16.82 27.93
CA ALA A 473 18.62 16.12 28.19
C ALA A 473 19.21 15.48 26.93
N LEU A 474 18.37 14.85 26.09
CA LEU A 474 18.81 14.23 24.84
C LEU A 474 19.36 15.26 23.84
N LEU A 475 18.70 16.40 23.69
CA LEU A 475 19.16 17.47 22.81
C LEU A 475 20.41 18.19 23.34
N ALA A 476 20.57 18.26 24.66
CA ALA A 476 21.81 18.74 25.26
C ALA A 476 22.97 17.78 24.98
N TRP A 477 22.75 16.47 25.15
CA TRP A 477 23.73 15.44 24.84
C TRP A 477 24.15 15.46 23.37
N SER A 478 23.22 15.63 22.43
CA SER A 478 23.55 15.66 20.99
C SER A 478 24.35 16.89 20.53
N ARG A 479 24.51 17.91 21.39
CA ARG A 479 25.23 19.17 21.10
C ARG A 479 26.60 19.26 21.78
N GLN A 480 26.92 18.30 22.64
CA GLN A 480 28.27 18.10 23.18
C GLN A 480 29.15 17.43 22.14
#